data_AF-A0A6M1L1D3-F1
#
_entry.id   AF-A0A6M1L1D3-F1
#
_cell.length_a   1.000
_cell.length_b   1.000
_cell.length_c   1.000
_cell.angle_alpha   90.00
_cell.angle_beta   90.00
_cell.angle_gamma   90.00
#
_symmetry.space_group_name_H-M   'P 1'
#
loop_
_entity.id
_entity.type
_entity.pdbx_description
1 polymer ?
#
loop_
_entity_poly.entity_id
_entity_poly.type
_entity_poly.pdbx_seq_one_letter_code
_entity_poly.pdbx_strand_id
1 'polypeptide(L)'
;MERHEIVENIRAALTEVLMRDFGPLAEGTRLFEDMHLDSTAILELLMALEDNIGIEVDPENLDMDDFRTVGTLTDFLERARKVSS
;
A
#
# COMPACT_ATOMS: atom_id res chain seq x y z
N MET A 1 10.14 6.28 -9.76
CA MET A 1 10.06 4.95 -9.16
C MET A 1 9.45 3.99 -10.15
N GLU A 2 10.09 2.85 -10.32
CA GLU A 2 9.55 1.70 -11.04
C GLU A 2 8.49 1.00 -10.17
N ARG A 3 7.53 0.31 -10.80
CA ARG A 3 6.46 -0.42 -10.10
C ARG A 3 6.99 -1.37 -9.02
N HIS A 4 8.09 -2.06 -9.32
CA HIS A 4 8.74 -2.97 -8.37
C HIS A 4 9.20 -2.26 -7.09
N GLU A 5 9.69 -1.02 -7.18
CA GLU A 5 10.09 -0.25 -6.00
C GLU A 5 8.88 0.12 -5.13
N ILE A 6 7.72 0.38 -5.75
CA ILE A 6 6.48 0.62 -4.99
C ILE A 6 6.07 -0.64 -4.23
N VAL A 7 6.13 -1.81 -4.87
CA VAL A 7 5.81 -3.09 -4.21
C VAL A 7 6.76 -3.35 -3.04
N GLU A 8 8.05 -3.07 -3.17
CA GLU A 8 9.01 -3.22 -2.07
C GLU A 8 8.73 -2.23 -0.92
N ASN A 9 8.30 -1.00 -1.20
CA ASN A 9 7.90 -0.05 -0.16
C ASN A 9 6.60 -0.49 0.52
N ILE A 10 5.61 -0.99 -0.23
CA ILE A 10 4.39 -1.60 0.33
C ILE A 10 4.77 -2.76 1.24
N ARG A 11 5.69 -3.63 0.81
CA ARG A 11 6.19 -4.76 1.61
C ARG A 11 6.83 -4.28 2.91
N ALA A 12 7.69 -3.27 2.86
CA ALA A 12 8.34 -2.71 4.04
C ALA A 12 7.31 -2.13 5.03
N ALA A 13 6.36 -1.32 4.53
CA ALA A 13 5.30 -0.73 5.35
C ALA A 13 4.39 -1.81 5.95
N LEU A 14 4.04 -2.85 5.19
CA LEU A 14 3.27 -4.00 5.72
C LEU A 14 4.04 -4.76 6.80
N THR A 15 5.35 -4.96 6.62
CA THR A 15 6.19 -5.61 7.64
C THR A 15 6.21 -4.82 8.95
N GLU A 16 6.23 -3.49 8.87
CA GLU A 16 6.16 -2.60 10.02
C GLU A 16 4.79 -2.67 10.72
N VAL A 17 3.70 -2.46 9.96
CA VAL A 17 2.32 -2.42 10.49
C VAL A 17 1.90 -3.76 11.07
N LEU A 18 2.15 -4.86 10.34
CA LEU A 18 1.75 -6.20 10.77
C LEU A 18 2.78 -6.85 11.71
N MET A 19 3.89 -6.16 12.00
CA MET A 19 5.03 -6.66 12.78
C MET A 19 5.45 -8.08 12.38
N ARG A 20 5.40 -8.37 11.08
CA ARG A 20 5.62 -9.68 10.51
C ARG A 20 6.41 -9.55 9.23
N ASP A 21 7.47 -10.32 9.09
CA ASP A 21 8.23 -10.31 7.87
C ASP A 21 7.49 -11.06 6.76
N PHE A 22 7.38 -10.42 5.60
CA PHE A 22 6.82 -11.02 4.40
C PHE A 22 7.95 -11.46 3.47
N GLY A 23 7.67 -12.36 2.54
CA GLY A 23 8.57 -12.65 1.43
C GLY A 23 8.41 -11.60 0.32
N PRO A 24 8.89 -11.90 -0.90
CA PRO A 24 8.49 -11.15 -2.09
C PRO A 24 6.97 -11.19 -2.23
N LEU A 25 6.33 -10.02 -2.37
CA LEU A 25 4.88 -9.92 -2.54
C LEU A 25 4.52 -10.08 -4.01
N ALA A 26 3.53 -10.93 -4.29
CA ALA A 26 2.91 -11.00 -5.61
C ALA A 26 1.82 -9.92 -5.72
N GLU A 27 1.69 -9.28 -6.88
CA GLU A 27 0.66 -8.27 -7.10
C GLU A 27 -0.78 -8.80 -6.88
N GLY A 28 -0.99 -10.09 -7.12
CA GLY A 28 -2.28 -10.76 -6.87
C GLY A 28 -2.59 -11.05 -5.40
N THR A 29 -1.68 -10.75 -4.47
CA THR A 29 -1.89 -10.98 -3.03
C THR A 29 -3.03 -10.10 -2.54
N ARG A 30 -4.04 -10.71 -1.91
CA ARG A 30 -5.23 -10.00 -1.43
C ARG A 30 -4.97 -9.44 -0.04
N LEU A 31 -5.13 -8.13 0.13
CA LEU A 31 -4.79 -7.44 1.37
C LEU A 31 -5.70 -7.87 2.53
N PHE A 32 -7.02 -7.87 2.29
CA PHE A 32 -7.99 -8.28 3.31
C PHE A 32 -8.00 -9.80 3.54
N GLU A 33 -7.97 -10.61 2.47
CA GLU A 33 -8.17 -12.06 2.60
C GLU A 33 -6.88 -12.83 2.91
N ASP A 34 -5.76 -12.50 2.25
CA ASP A 34 -4.51 -13.25 2.44
C ASP A 34 -3.67 -12.64 3.55
N MET A 35 -3.67 -11.30 3.68
CA MET A 35 -2.90 -10.58 4.69
C MET A 35 -3.69 -10.22 5.95
N HIS A 36 -5.01 -10.47 5.96
CA HIS A 36 -5.88 -10.22 7.11
C HIS A 36 -5.81 -8.75 7.59
N LEU A 37 -5.69 -7.81 6.65
CA LEU A 37 -5.70 -6.38 6.96
C LEU A 37 -7.10 -5.94 7.38
N ASP A 38 -7.18 -5.22 8.50
CA ASP A 38 -8.38 -4.54 8.96
C ASP A 38 -8.36 -3.07 8.55
N SER A 39 -9.49 -2.37 8.68
CA SER A 39 -9.60 -0.93 8.34
C SER A 39 -8.58 -0.05 9.11
N THR A 40 -8.25 -0.42 10.35
CA THR A 40 -7.23 0.29 11.13
C THR A 40 -5.84 0.08 10.55
N ALA A 41 -5.50 -1.15 10.20
CA ALA A 41 -4.21 -1.49 9.63
C ALA A 41 -4.02 -0.87 8.23
N ILE A 42 -5.11 -0.68 7.48
CA ILE A 42 -5.10 0.10 6.22
C ILE A 42 -4.66 1.55 6.49
N LEU A 43 -5.25 2.21 7.49
CA LEU A 43 -4.86 3.59 7.84
C LEU A 43 -3.40 3.68 8.31
N GLU A 44 -2.95 2.72 9.11
CA GLU A 44 -1.55 2.63 9.53
C GLU A 44 -0.59 2.40 8.35
N LEU A 45 -0.99 1.53 7.40
CA LEU A 45 -0.25 1.30 6.17
C LEU A 45 -0.14 2.56 5.32
N LEU A 46 -1.23 3.33 5.20
CA LEU A 46 -1.22 4.59 4.47
C LEU A 46 -0.25 5.58 5.11
N MET A 47 -0.33 5.80 6.43
CA MET A 47 0.60 6.70 7.14
C MET A 47 2.06 6.27 6.95
N ALA A 48 2.35 4.97 7.08
CA ALA A 48 3.70 4.44 6.88
C ALA A 48 4.18 4.62 5.42
N LEU A 49 3.28 4.54 4.44
CA LEU A 49 3.62 4.81 3.04
C LEU A 49 3.85 6.30 2.80
N GLU A 50 3.03 7.19 3.35
CA GLU A 50 3.24 8.64 3.27
C GLU A 50 4.63 9.02 3.79
N ASP A 51 5.03 8.48 4.94
CA ASP A 51 6.36 8.70 5.53
C ASP A 51 7.50 8.10 4.69
N ASN A 52 7.33 6.87 4.19
CA ASN A 52 8.41 6.13 3.50
C ASN A 52 8.65 6.60 2.06
N ILE A 53 7.59 6.94 1.32
CA ILE A 53 7.69 7.33 -0.10
C ILE A 53 7.31 8.78 -0.37
N GLY A 54 6.94 9.56 0.66
CA GLY A 54 6.67 10.99 0.56
C GLY A 54 5.45 11.32 -0.30
N ILE A 55 4.43 10.44 -0.28
CA ILE A 55 3.16 10.69 -0.96
C ILE A 55 2.17 11.32 0.02
N GLU A 56 1.12 11.94 -0.52
CA GLU A 56 0.01 12.46 0.27
C GLU A 56 -1.27 11.75 -0.21
N VAL A 57 -1.93 11.03 0.69
CA VAL A 57 -3.10 10.23 0.37
C VAL A 57 -4.35 11.00 0.75
N ASP A 58 -5.12 11.42 -0.26
CA ASP A 58 -6.39 12.08 -0.05
C ASP A 58 -7.48 11.05 0.32
N PRO A 59 -8.07 11.11 1.54
CA PRO A 59 -9.14 10.22 1.95
C PRO A 59 -10.37 10.28 1.04
N GLU A 60 -10.61 11.38 0.32
CA GLU A 60 -11.72 11.48 -0.63
C GLU A 60 -11.51 10.62 -1.89
N ASN A 61 -10.26 10.31 -2.22
CA ASN A 61 -9.89 9.48 -3.37
C ASN A 61 -9.66 8.00 -3.00
N LEU A 62 -9.93 7.61 -1.75
CA LEU A 62 -9.79 6.24 -1.30
C LEU A 62 -11.00 5.41 -1.71
N ASP A 63 -10.79 4.49 -2.65
CA ASP A 63 -11.75 3.44 -2.97
C ASP A 63 -11.33 2.12 -2.29
N MET A 64 -12.30 1.36 -1.77
CA MET A 64 -12.06 0.03 -1.23
C MET A 64 -11.49 -0.93 -2.29
N ASP A 65 -11.79 -0.71 -3.56
CA ASP A 65 -11.24 -1.50 -4.66
C ASP A 65 -9.72 -1.31 -4.83
N ASP A 66 -9.18 -0.15 -4.45
CA ASP A 66 -7.73 0.09 -4.48
C ASP A 66 -6.98 -0.76 -3.45
N PHE A 67 -7.65 -1.12 -2.36
CA PHE A 67 -7.10 -1.96 -1.30
C PHE A 67 -7.38 -3.45 -1.48
N ARG A 68 -7.87 -3.88 -2.65
CA ARG A 68 -8.21 -5.29 -2.87
C ARG A 68 -6.98 -6.19 -2.90
N THR A 69 -5.91 -5.73 -3.54
CA THR A 69 -4.67 -6.48 -3.76
C THR A 69 -3.44 -5.57 -3.67
N VAL A 70 -2.26 -6.17 -3.55
CA VAL A 70 -0.98 -5.43 -3.64
C VAL A 70 -0.88 -4.70 -4.98
N GLY A 71 -1.36 -5.29 -6.09
CA GLY A 71 -1.33 -4.67 -7.41
C GLY A 71 -2.24 -3.44 -7.50
N THR A 72 -3.47 -3.53 -7.00
CA THR A 72 -4.39 -2.37 -6.98
C THR A 72 -3.88 -1.25 -6.07
N LEU A 73 -3.26 -1.58 -4.94
CA LEU A 73 -2.64 -0.60 -4.06
C LEU A 73 -1.44 0.06 -4.77
N THR A 74 -0.64 -0.73 -5.48
CA THR A 74 0.46 -0.21 -6.30
C THR A 74 -0.05 0.78 -7.34
N ASP A 75 -1.13 0.44 -8.05
CA ASP A 75 -1.77 1.33 -9.04
C ASP A 75 -2.28 2.62 -8.39
N PHE A 76 -2.83 2.54 -7.18
CA PHE A 76 -3.26 3.70 -6.41
C PHE A 76 -2.08 4.64 -6.09
N LEU A 77 -0.98 4.11 -5.56
CA LEU A 77 0.20 4.90 -5.21
C LEU A 77 0.86 5.53 -6.45
N GLU A 78 0.83 4.84 -7.60
CA GLU A 78 1.28 5.41 -8.87
C GLU A 78 0.44 6.62 -9.31
N ARG A 79 -0.87 6.59 -9.06
CA ARG A 79 -1.78 7.72 -9.34
C ARG A 79 -1.58 8.85 -8.34
N ALA A 80 -1.55 8.55 -7.04
CA ALA A 80 -1.39 9.54 -5.97
C ALA A 80 -0.14 10.41 -6.18
N ARG A 81 0.99 9.80 -6.55
CA ARG A 81 2.25 10.52 -6.85
C ARG A 81 2.12 11.54 -7.99
N LYS A 82 1.32 11.26 -9.02
CA LYS A 82 1.16 12.17 -10.18
C LYS A 82 0.39 13.44 -9.82
N VAL A 83 -0.47 13.40 -8.80
CA VAL A 83 -1.28 14.54 -8.40
C VAL A 83 -0.45 15.56 -7.60
N SER A 84 0.61 15.10 -6.92
CA SER A 84 1.50 15.93 -6.10
C SER A 84 2.71 16.53 -6.86
N SER A 85 2.76 16.44 -8.20
CA SER A 85 3.84 17.02 -9.05
C SER A 85 3.42 18.31 -9.76
#